data_AF-A0A7U6GE53-F1
#
_entry.id   AF-A0A7U6GE53-F1
#
_cell.length_a   1.000
_cell.length_b   1.000
_cell.length_c   1.000
_cell.angle_alpha   90.00
_cell.angle_beta   90.00
_cell.angle_gamma   90.00
#
_symmetry.space_group_name_H-M   'P 1'
#
loop_
_entity.id
_entity.type
_entity.pdbx_description
1 polymer ?
#
loop_
_entity_poly.entity_id
_entity_poly.type
_entity_poly.pdbx_seq_one_letter_code
_entity_poly.pdbx_strand_id
1 'polypeptide(L)'
;MKNILEALKKFFMSFDKSMREAAISLIEHELVEEENVFALVTMSMFSGLPSPPTGVILRILPYMEREIQIMTRRSAELDDIFAQTLSHFDID
;
A
#
# COMPACT_ATOMS: atom_id res chain seq x y z
N MET A 1 -33.35 41.66 -13.24
CA MET A 1 -32.20 41.02 -13.94
C MET A 1 -30.93 40.97 -13.10
N LYS A 2 -30.48 42.06 -12.44
CA LYS A 2 -29.26 42.05 -11.59
C LYS A 2 -29.27 40.99 -10.47
N ASN A 3 -30.41 40.79 -9.80
CA ASN A 3 -30.53 39.82 -8.71
C ASN A 3 -30.36 38.35 -9.14
N ILE A 4 -30.73 38.00 -10.38
CA ILE A 4 -30.57 36.64 -10.91
C ILE A 4 -29.08 36.37 -11.20
N LEU A 5 -28.38 37.36 -11.72
CA LEU A 5 -26.96 37.26 -12.05
C LEU A 5 -26.09 37.14 -10.79
N GLU A 6 -26.45 37.85 -9.71
CA GLU A 6 -25.80 37.70 -8.41
C GLU A 6 -26.09 36.35 -7.75
N ALA A 7 -27.32 35.85 -7.85
CA ALA A 7 -27.68 34.53 -7.34
C ALA A 7 -26.91 33.42 -8.07
N LEU A 8 -26.79 33.53 -9.39
CA LEU A 8 -26.05 32.57 -10.22
C LEU A 8 -24.56 32.61 -9.93
N LYS A 9 -23.98 33.81 -9.73
CA LYS A 9 -22.58 33.97 -9.30
C LYS A 9 -22.34 33.34 -7.92
N LYS A 10 -23.21 33.58 -6.95
CA LYS A 10 -23.12 32.96 -5.61
C LYS A 10 -23.24 31.44 -5.69
N PHE A 11 -24.15 30.93 -6.51
CA PHE A 11 -24.30 29.49 -6.74
C PHE A 11 -23.01 28.87 -7.29
N PHE A 12 -22.42 29.46 -8.33
CA PHE A 12 -21.16 28.97 -8.90
C PHE A 12 -20.00 29.02 -7.90
N MET A 13 -19.89 30.09 -7.09
CA MET A 13 -18.85 30.17 -6.05
C MET A 13 -19.03 29.12 -4.96
N SER A 14 -20.27 28.88 -4.51
CA SER A 14 -20.57 27.84 -3.53
C SER A 14 -20.34 26.44 -4.09
N PHE A 15 -20.67 26.22 -5.37
CA PHE A 15 -20.44 24.96 -6.06
C PHE A 15 -18.94 24.66 -6.21
N ASP A 16 -18.15 25.64 -6.67
CA ASP A 16 -16.69 25.50 -6.80
C ASP A 16 -16.03 25.19 -5.45
N LYS A 17 -16.43 25.92 -4.40
CA LYS A 17 -15.96 25.67 -3.04
C LYS A 17 -16.31 24.25 -2.57
N SER A 18 -17.54 23.81 -2.78
CA SER A 18 -17.99 22.47 -2.39
C SER A 18 -17.26 21.37 -3.15
N MET A 19 -17.04 21.53 -4.45
CA MET A 19 -16.27 20.59 -5.27
C MET A 19 -14.83 20.48 -4.77
N ARG A 20 -14.21 21.60 -4.43
CA ARG A 20 -12.84 21.65 -3.89
C ARG A 20 -12.75 20.97 -2.53
N GLU A 21 -13.69 21.24 -1.64
CA GLU A 21 -13.77 20.61 -0.32
C GLU A 21 -13.96 19.10 -0.44
N ALA A 22 -14.81 18.63 -1.35
CA ALA A 22 -15.00 17.21 -1.61
C ALA A 22 -13.72 16.53 -2.14
N ALA A 23 -13.00 17.18 -3.07
CA ALA A 23 -11.75 16.66 -3.60
C ALA A 23 -10.65 16.59 -2.53
N ILE A 24 -10.55 17.59 -1.66
CA ILE A 24 -9.59 17.60 -0.55
C ILE A 24 -9.93 16.47 0.43
N SER A 25 -11.19 16.37 0.84
CA SER A 25 -11.65 15.32 1.76
C SER A 25 -11.36 13.92 1.20
N LEU A 26 -11.56 13.69 -0.10
CA LEU A 26 -11.23 12.42 -0.74
C LEU A 26 -9.74 12.07 -0.57
N ILE A 27 -8.84 13.02 -0.89
CA ILE A 27 -7.40 12.80 -0.77
C ILE A 27 -6.98 12.58 0.68
N GLU A 28 -7.58 13.32 1.62
CA GLU A 28 -7.34 13.12 3.06
C GLU A 28 -7.76 11.72 3.51
N HIS A 29 -8.88 11.21 3.02
CA HIS A 29 -9.31 9.84 3.29
C HIS A 29 -8.37 8.79 2.68
N GLU A 30 -7.96 8.97 1.42
CA GLU A 30 -6.99 8.09 0.76
C GLU A 30 -5.65 8.04 1.52
N LEU A 31 -5.16 9.19 1.99
CA LEU A 31 -3.93 9.26 2.79
C LEU A 31 -4.03 8.42 4.05
N VAL A 32 -5.14 8.54 4.79
CA VAL A 32 -5.36 7.77 6.03
C VAL A 32 -5.44 6.27 5.73
N GLU A 33 -6.07 5.87 4.63
CA GLU A 33 -6.11 4.46 4.22
C GLU A 33 -4.72 3.93 3.89
N GLU A 34 -3.92 4.68 3.13
CA GLU A 34 -2.54 4.30 2.79
C GLU A 34 -1.62 4.24 4.02
N GLU A 35 -1.75 5.17 4.97
CA GLU A 35 -1.01 5.13 6.24
C GLU A 35 -1.32 3.86 7.04
N ASN A 36 -2.60 3.44 7.08
CA ASN A 36 -3.01 2.21 7.73
C ASN A 36 -2.44 0.97 7.03
N VAL A 37 -2.47 0.94 5.69
CA VAL A 37 -1.89 -0.16 4.90
C VAL A 37 -0.38 -0.22 5.10
N PHE A 38 0.31 0.92 5.09
CA PHE A 38 1.75 1.00 5.35
C PHE A 38 2.10 0.47 6.75
N ALA A 39 1.35 0.87 7.77
CA ALA A 39 1.51 0.36 9.13
C ALA A 39 1.30 -1.16 9.19
N LEU A 40 0.30 -1.71 8.50
CA LEU A 40 0.09 -3.15 8.41
C LEU A 40 1.27 -3.85 7.73
N VAL A 41 1.75 -3.37 6.59
CA VAL A 41 2.86 -4.02 5.86
C VAL A 41 4.17 -3.97 6.65
N THR A 42 4.43 -2.86 7.35
CA THR A 42 5.70 -2.67 8.09
C THR A 42 5.70 -3.26 9.50
N MET A 43 4.55 -3.28 10.18
CA MET A 43 4.45 -3.68 11.59
C MET A 43 3.67 -4.97 11.83
N SER A 44 2.99 -5.57 10.84
CA SER A 44 2.19 -6.79 11.04
C SER A 44 3.01 -7.95 11.61
N MET A 45 4.25 -8.13 11.14
CA MET A 45 5.15 -9.19 11.63
C MET A 45 5.47 -9.05 13.13
N PHE A 46 5.53 -7.82 13.66
CA PHE A 46 5.88 -7.56 15.06
C PHE A 46 4.67 -7.56 15.99
N SER A 47 3.48 -7.28 15.47
CA SER A 47 2.26 -7.09 16.26
C SER A 47 1.36 -8.32 16.30
N GLY A 48 1.69 -9.38 15.55
CA GLY A 48 0.84 -10.56 15.41
C GLY A 48 -0.50 -10.24 14.74
N LEU A 49 -0.58 -9.10 14.03
CA LEU A 49 -1.78 -8.69 13.31
C LEU A 49 -2.05 -9.67 12.16
N PRO A 50 -3.33 -9.89 11.80
CA PRO A 50 -3.69 -10.73 10.68
C PRO A 50 -2.97 -10.24 9.41
N SER A 51 -2.70 -11.16 8.49
CA SER A 51 -2.10 -10.84 7.19
C SER A 51 -2.82 -9.65 6.53
N PRO A 52 -2.09 -8.77 5.82
CA PRO A 52 -2.71 -7.65 5.12
C PRO A 52 -3.93 -8.08 4.29
N PRO A 53 -4.96 -7.22 4.14
CA PRO A 53 -6.15 -7.57 3.36
C PRO A 53 -5.79 -8.08 1.97
N THR A 54 -6.46 -9.13 1.50
CA THR A 54 -6.15 -9.81 0.22
C THR A 54 -6.07 -8.86 -0.97
N GLY A 55 -6.91 -7.82 -1.01
CA GLY A 55 -6.89 -6.81 -2.07
C GLY A 55 -5.57 -6.05 -2.17
N VAL A 56 -4.94 -5.75 -1.03
CA VAL A 56 -3.61 -5.11 -0.97
C VAL A 56 -2.55 -6.05 -1.53
N ILE A 57 -2.58 -7.31 -1.10
CA ILE A 57 -1.64 -8.34 -1.56
C ILE A 57 -1.70 -8.49 -3.09
N LEU A 58 -2.90 -8.57 -3.67
CA LEU A 58 -3.08 -8.70 -5.12
C LEU A 58 -2.57 -7.48 -5.91
N ARG A 59 -2.71 -6.27 -5.36
CA ARG A 59 -2.20 -5.04 -6.00
C ARG A 59 -0.67 -4.96 -5.97
N ILE A 60 -0.05 -5.48 -4.92
CA ILE A 60 1.41 -5.47 -4.75
C ILE A 60 2.06 -6.63 -5.52
N LEU A 61 1.35 -7.75 -5.73
CA LEU A 61 1.85 -8.96 -6.38
C LEU A 61 2.67 -8.72 -7.67
N PRO A 62 2.25 -7.86 -8.63
CA PRO A 62 3.01 -7.62 -9.85
C PRO A 62 4.40 -7.00 -9.61
N TYR A 63 4.58 -6.33 -8.47
CA TYR A 63 5.85 -5.70 -8.08
C TYR A 63 6.74 -6.64 -7.25
N MET A 64 6.25 -7.84 -6.89
CA MET A 64 6.96 -8.81 -6.05
C MET A 64 7.65 -9.92 -6.87
N GLU A 65 7.73 -9.80 -8.19
CA GLU A 65 8.28 -10.86 -9.07
C GLU A 65 9.66 -11.33 -8.58
N ARG A 66 10.55 -10.39 -8.30
CA ARG A 66 11.92 -10.67 -7.85
C ARG A 66 11.94 -11.43 -6.52
N GLU A 67 11.15 -10.99 -5.54
CA GLU A 67 11.09 -11.59 -4.22
C GLU A 67 10.49 -13.00 -4.29
N ILE A 68 9.47 -13.20 -5.12
CA ILE A 68 8.91 -14.53 -5.41
C ILE A 68 9.97 -15.44 -6.01
N GLN A 69 10.73 -14.98 -7.02
CA GLN A 69 11.82 -15.77 -7.63
C GLN A 69 12.90 -16.16 -6.60
N ILE A 70 13.30 -15.24 -5.72
CA ILE A 70 14.25 -15.52 -4.65
C ILE A 70 13.69 -16.58 -3.69
N MET A 71 12.43 -16.46 -3.30
CA MET A 71 11.77 -17.43 -2.42
C MET A 71 11.67 -18.81 -3.09
N THR A 72 11.31 -18.88 -4.37
CA THR A 72 11.26 -20.13 -5.13
C THR A 72 12.62 -20.80 -5.20
N ARG A 73 13.68 -20.02 -5.46
CA ARG A 73 15.06 -20.54 -5.48
C ARG A 73 15.49 -21.08 -4.12
N ARG A 74 15.27 -20.31 -3.06
CA ARG A 74 15.56 -20.77 -1.69
C ARG A 74 14.79 -22.03 -1.33
N SER A 75 13.52 -22.12 -1.74
CA SER A 75 12.69 -23.30 -1.53
C SER A 75 13.24 -24.53 -2.25
N ALA A 76 13.79 -24.37 -3.45
CA ALA A 76 14.39 -25.47 -4.21
C ALA A 76 15.74 -25.90 -3.65
N GLU A 77 16.49 -24.98 -3.04
CA GLU A 77 17.80 -25.23 -2.42
C GLU A 77 17.68 -25.68 -0.95
N LEU A 78 16.46 -25.89 -0.41
CA LEU A 78 16.25 -26.29 0.99
C LEU A 78 16.96 -27.61 1.34
N ASP A 79 16.99 -28.55 0.39
CA ASP A 79 17.62 -29.86 0.59
C ASP A 79 19.14 -29.78 0.71
N ASP A 80 19.74 -28.65 0.30
CA ASP A 80 21.19 -28.40 0.31
C ASP A 80 21.61 -27.40 1.41
N ILE A 81 20.69 -27.01 2.31
CA ILE A 81 20.98 -26.06 3.39
C ILE A 81 22.14 -26.53 4.25
N PHE A 82 22.19 -27.82 4.59
CA PHE A 82 23.26 -28.37 5.42
C PHE A 82 24.61 -28.28 4.71
N ALA A 83 24.71 -28.54 3.41
CA ALA A 83 25.97 -28.40 2.69
C ALA A 83 26.40 -26.92 2.59
N GLN A 84 25.46 -25.99 2.37
CA GLN A 84 25.75 -24.55 2.36
C GLN A 84 26.23 -24.06 3.73
N THR A 85 25.60 -24.53 4.83
CA THR A 85 26.06 -24.17 6.17
C THR A 85 27.40 -24.81 6.50
N LEU A 86 27.60 -26.09 6.19
CA LEU A 86 28.87 -26.78 6.43
C LEU A 86 30.03 -26.17 5.62
N SER A 87 29.76 -25.76 4.38
CA SER A 87 30.72 -25.02 3.53
C SER A 87 31.08 -23.65 4.09
N HIS A 88 30.17 -22.99 4.82
CA HIS A 88 30.45 -21.71 5.46
C HIS A 88 31.26 -21.85 6.76
N PHE A 89 31.21 -23.05 7.37
CA PHE A 89 31.97 -23.38 8.58
C PHE A 89 33.36 -23.93 8.30
N ASP A 90 33.83 -23.89 7.04
CA ASP A 90 35.14 -24.36 6.52
C ASP A 90 36.03 -24.94 7.63
N ILE A 91 35.80 -26.23 7.88
CA ILE A 91 36.59 -27.01 8.82
C ILE A 91 37.91 -27.29 8.08
N ASP A 92 38.96 -26.57 8.48
CA ASP A 92 40.35 -27.06 8.34
C ASP A 92 40.57 -28.31 9.22
#